data_AF-A0AAN3KTF2-F1
#
_entry.id   AF-A0AAN3KTF2-F1
#
_cell.length_a   1.000
_cell.length_b   1.000
_cell.length_c   1.000
_cell.angle_alpha   90.00
_cell.angle_beta   90.00
_cell.angle_gamma   90.00
#
_symmetry.space_group_name_H-M   'P 1'
#
loop_
_entity.id
_entity.type
_entity.pdbx_description
1 polymer ?
#
loop_
_entity_poly.entity_id
_entity_poly.type
_entity_poly.pdbx_seq_one_letter_code
_entity_poly.pdbx_strand_id
1 'polypeptide(L)' 'MRQVNRWFKDHYGVLVRVIRWEPETQRVIYLREGYEHECFSPLEQFRRKFREIEVGHEH' A
#
# COMPACT_ATOMS: atom_id res chain seq x y z
N MET A 1 -4.79 -13.89 -6.46
CA MET A 1 -4.82 -12.53 -5.88
C MET A 1 -5.13 -12.64 -4.40
N ARG A 2 -4.43 -11.90 -3.54
CA ARG A 2 -4.79 -11.82 -2.11
C ARG A 2 -5.24 -10.40 -1.81
N GLN A 3 -6.45 -10.26 -1.27
CA GLN A 3 -6.90 -9.01 -0.70
C GLN A 3 -6.14 -8.82 0.61
N VAL A 4 -5.40 -7.73 0.68
CA VAL A 4 -4.58 -7.38 1.83
C VAL A 4 -5.19 -6.09 2.37
N ASN A 5 -5.38 -5.98 3.67
CA ASN A 5 -5.78 -4.73 4.32
C ASN A 5 -4.63 -4.32 5.24
N ARG A 6 -3.56 -3.82 4.62
CA ARG A 6 -2.36 -3.38 5.33
C ARG A 6 -2.09 -1.93 5.00
N TRP A 7 -1.63 -1.21 6.01
CA TRP A 7 -1.34 0.21 5.89
C TRP A 7 0.16 0.42 5.81
N PHE A 8 0.53 1.38 4.98
CA PHE A 8 1.92 1.76 4.75
C PHE A 8 2.00 3.28 4.78
N LYS A 9 3.21 3.79 5.06
CA LYS A 9 3.57 5.17 4.77
C LYS A 9 4.56 5.19 3.61
N ASP A 10 4.34 6.08 2.66
CA ASP A 10 5.34 6.34 1.63
C ASP A 10 6.53 7.14 2.18
N HIS A 11 7.56 7.37 1.35
CA HIS A 11 8.76 8.10 1.75
C HIS A 11 8.52 9.57 2.12
N TYR A 12 7.42 10.18 1.68
CA TYR A 12 6.96 11.50 2.11
C TYR A 12 6.10 11.46 3.38
N GLY A 13 5.81 10.26 3.92
CA GLY A 13 5.00 10.07 5.13
C GLY A 13 3.49 10.00 4.89
N VAL A 14 3.02 9.98 3.64
CA VAL A 14 1.60 9.88 3.31
C VAL A 14 1.10 8.46 3.57
N LEU A 15 -0.06 8.36 4.21
CA LEU A 15 -0.74 7.10 4.47
C LEU A 15 -1.29 6.51 3.18
N VAL A 16 -0.97 5.24 2.96
CA VAL A 16 -1.54 4.44 1.89
C VAL A 16 -2.07 3.11 2.41
N ARG A 17 -3.21 2.69 1.89
CA ARG A 17 -3.82 1.39 2.18
C ARG A 17 -3.59 0.47 1.00
N VAL A 18 -2.74 -0.53 1.17
CA VAL A 18 -2.63 -1.62 0.19
C VAL A 18 -3.93 -2.41 0.27
N ILE A 19 -4.58 -2.57 -0.88
CA ILE A 19 -5.87 -3.28 -1.03
C ILE A 19 -5.68 -4.62 -1.75
N ARG A 20 -4.65 -4.73 -2.62
CA ARG A 20 -4.41 -5.93 -3.43
C ARG A 20 -2.94 -6.06 -3.82
N TRP A 21 -2.49 -7.31 -3.96
CA TRP A 21 -1.22 -7.64 -4.58
C TRP A 21 -1.41 -8.68 -5.70
N GLU A 22 -0.78 -8.41 -6.84
CA GLU A 22 -0.76 -9.24 -8.05
C GLU A 22 0.60 -9.94 -8.19
N PRO A 23 0.69 -11.25 -7.92
CA PRO A 23 1.96 -11.98 -8.02
C PRO A 23 2.45 -12.14 -9.46
N GLU A 24 1.53 -12.27 -10.43
CA GLU A 24 1.86 -12.51 -11.85
C GLU A 24 2.59 -11.33 -12.49
N THR A 25 2.16 -10.11 -12.17
CA THR A 25 2.74 -8.87 -12.69
C THR A 25 3.67 -8.19 -11.66
N GLN A 26 3.80 -8.77 -10.47
CA GLN A 26 4.52 -8.22 -9.32
C GLN A 26 4.10 -6.77 -9.00
N ARG A 27 2.79 -6.49 -8.98
CA ARG A 27 2.24 -5.15 -8.69
C ARG A 27 1.52 -5.11 -7.36
N VAL A 28 1.67 -4.01 -6.66
CA VAL A 28 0.94 -3.67 -5.43
C VAL A 28 -0.05 -2.57 -5.77
N ILE A 29 -1.33 -2.80 -5.47
CA ILE A 29 -2.42 -1.84 -5.66
C ILE A 29 -2.79 -1.28 -4.30
N TYR A 30 -2.82 0.04 -4.21
CA TYR A 30 -3.08 0.77 -2.99
C TYR A 30 -3.89 2.03 -3.23
N LEU A 31 -4.58 2.48 -2.19
CA LEU A 31 -5.28 3.75 -2.13
C LEU A 31 -4.45 4.72 -1.28
N ARG A 32 -4.42 5.98 -1.69
CA ARG A 32 -3.79 7.06 -0.91
C ARG A 32 -4.87 7.84 -0.16
N GLU A 33 -4.55 8.30 1.04
CA GLU A 33 -5.45 9.20 1.76
C GLU A 33 -5.77 10.46 0.92
N GLY A 34 -7.04 10.81 0.80
CA GLY A 34 -7.50 11.95 0.01
C GLY A 34 -7.47 11.74 -1.52
N TYR A 35 -7.28 10.51 -2.00
CA TYR A 35 -7.28 10.19 -3.43
C TYR A 35 -8.19 8.99 -3.72
N GLU A 36 -9.22 9.21 -4.54
CA GLU A 36 -10.29 8.22 -4.79
C GLU A 36 -9.88 7.10 -5.75
N HIS A 37 -8.86 7.32 -6.57
CA HIS A 37 -8.44 6.35 -7.58
C HIS A 37 -7.40 5.34 -7.04
N GLU A 38 -7.51 4.12 -7.54
CA GLU A 38 -6.53 3.06 -7.28
C GLU A 38 -5.18 3.39 -7.93
N CYS A 39 -4.12 3.39 -7.12
CA CYS A 39 -2.74 3.51 -7.57
C CYS A 39 -2.08 2.14 -7.58
N PHE A 40 -1.10 1.95 -8.46
CA PHE A 40 -0.29 0.75 -8.49
C PHE A 40 1.21 1.06 -8.55
N SER A 41 2.02 0.17 -8.00
CA SER A 41 3.48 0.25 -8.12
C SER A 41 4.10 -1.15 -8.19
N PRO A 42 5.23 -1.32 -8.90
CA PRO A 42 5.98 -2.57 -8.86
C PRO A 42 6.37 -2.93 -7.43
N LEU A 43 6.30 -4.21 -7.07
CA LEU A 43 6.56 -4.73 -5.73
C LEU A 43 7.93 -4.30 -5.20
N GLU A 44 8.97 -4.36 -6.05
CA GLU A 44 10.32 -3.93 -5.66
C GLU A 44 10.37 -2.45 -5.29
N GLN A 45 9.76 -1.58 -6.11
CA GLN A 45 9.70 -0.15 -5.82
C GLN A 45 8.86 0.13 -4.58
N PHE A 46 7.75 -0.60 -4.42
CA PHE A 46 6.90 -0.48 -3.25
C PHE A 46 7.68 -0.82 -1.96
N ARG A 47 8.39 -1.95 -1.94
CA ARG A 47 9.20 -2.37 -0.78
C ARG A 47 10.34 -1.40 -0.44
N ARG A 48 10.87 -0.65 -1.42
CA ARG A 48 11.93 0.35 -1.19
C ARG A 48 11.38 1.67 -0.66
N LYS A 49 10.24 2.13 -1.17
CA LYS A 49 9.70 3.47 -0.90
C LYS A 49 8.64 3.52 0.19
N PHE A 50 8.04 2.38 0.52
CA PHE A 50 6.94 2.30 1.47
C PHE A 50 7.37 1.49 2.69
N ARG A 51 6.97 1.95 3.87
CA ARG A 51 7.16 1.25 5.14
C ARG A 51 5.82 0.82 5.69
N GLU A 52 5.72 -0.45 6.04
CA GLU A 52 4.55 -0.99 6.72
C GLU A 52 4.38 -0.30 8.06
N ILE A 53 3.13 0.03 8.39
CA ILE A 53 2.77 0.54 9.70
C ILE A 53 1.68 -0.34 10.28
N GLU A 54 1.78 -0.57 11.58
CA GLU A 54 0.65 -1.06 12.36
C GLU A 54 -0.25 0.15 12.62
N VAL A 55 -1.44 0.15 12.04
CA VAL A 55 -2.49 1.07 12.51
C VAL A 55 -3.00 0.42 13.78
N GLY A 56 -2.42 0.83 14.91
CA GLY A 56 -2.96 0.49 16.21
C GLY A 56 -4.43 0.84 16.20
N HIS A 57 -5.28 -0.17 16.36
CA HIS A 57 -6.69 0.02 16.66
C HIS A 57 -6.73 0.54 18.10
N GLU A 58 -6.36 1.80 18.30
CA GLU A 58 -6.52 2.45 19.59
C GLU A 58 -8.01 2.82 19.74
N HIS A 59 -8.53 2.36 20.87
CA HIS A 59 -9.93 2.13 21.24
C HIS A 59 -10.79 3.40 21.27
#